data_AF-A0A521SU67-F1
#
_entry.id   AF-A0A521SU67-F1
#
_cell.length_a   1.000
_cell.length_b   1.000
_cell.length_c   1.000
_cell.angle_alpha   90.00
_cell.angle_beta   90.00
_cell.angle_gamma   90.00
#
_symmetry.space_group_name_H-M   'P 1'
#
loop_
_entity.id
_entity.type
_entity.pdbx_description
1 polymer ?
#
loop_
_entity_poly.entity_id
_entity_poly.type
_entity_poly.pdbx_seq_one_letter_code
_entity_poly.pdbx_strand_id
1 'polypeptide(L)'
;MNIWTALILGILIGWLVEWVIDWLYWRRRSGSADEIARLRAQLHARRDPLEVIHGIGPVIADKLNAAGIYTFEGLAELAPADMETIIGPEIKNLADEASLIKEARELAEIRAGTREDVTPRRKK
;
A
#
# COMPACT_ATOMS: atom_id res chain seq x y z
N MET A 1 46.02 -41.86 8.42
CA MET A 1 44.83 -41.14 8.93
C MET A 1 45.32 -40.16 9.97
N ASN A 2 45.31 -38.86 9.67
CA ASN A 2 46.02 -37.88 10.49
C ASN A 2 45.06 -37.40 11.58
N ILE A 3 45.48 -37.37 12.85
CA ILE A 3 44.66 -36.84 13.96
C ILE A 3 44.08 -35.45 13.63
N TRP A 4 44.89 -34.63 12.95
CA TRP A 4 44.48 -33.33 12.41
C TRP A 4 43.29 -33.40 11.45
N THR A 5 43.19 -34.43 10.60
CA THR A 5 42.03 -34.62 9.71
C THR A 5 40.76 -34.93 10.47
N ALA A 6 40.82 -35.71 11.56
CA ALA A 6 39.64 -36.00 12.38
C ALA A 6 39.16 -34.77 13.16
N LEU A 7 40.09 -33.95 13.68
CA LEU A 7 39.76 -32.70 14.37
C LEU A 7 39.10 -31.68 13.45
N ILE A 8 39.67 -31.47 12.26
CA ILE A 8 39.11 -30.53 11.26
C ILE A 8 37.76 -31.03 10.75
N LEU A 9 37.62 -32.33 10.52
CA LEU A 9 36.38 -32.93 10.04
C LEU A 9 35.24 -32.76 11.06
N GLY A 10 35.51 -32.92 12.36
CA GLY A 10 34.52 -32.70 13.41
C GLY A 10 34.04 -31.23 13.45
N ILE A 11 34.96 -30.28 13.31
CA ILE A 11 34.64 -28.85 13.28
C ILE A 11 33.81 -28.50 12.04
N LEU A 12 34.20 -29.02 10.87
CA LEU A 12 33.46 -28.81 9.62
C LEU A 12 32.06 -29.39 9.67
N ILE A 13 31.89 -30.59 10.26
CA ILE A 13 30.57 -31.22 10.41
C ILE A 13 29.70 -30.43 11.39
N GLY A 14 30.24 -30.00 12.53
CA GLY A 14 29.50 -29.17 13.49
C GLY A 14 29.03 -27.85 12.86
N TRP A 15 29.92 -27.19 12.13
CA TRP A 15 29.59 -25.96 11.40
C TRP A 15 28.54 -26.19 10.31
N LEU A 16 28.63 -27.30 9.57
CA LEU A 16 27.67 -27.66 8.54
C LEU A 16 26.29 -27.97 9.12
N VAL A 17 26.22 -28.65 10.27
CA VAL A 17 24.95 -28.98 10.94
C VAL A 17 24.25 -27.72 11.44
N GLU A 18 24.98 -26.79 12.06
CA GLU A 18 24.43 -25.51 12.49
C GLU A 18 23.90 -24.71 11.30
N TRP A 19 24.64 -24.68 10.19
CA TRP A 19 24.23 -24.02 8.96
C TRP A 19 22.98 -24.66 8.33
N VAL A 20 22.87 -25.99 8.32
CA VAL A 20 21.69 -26.71 7.82
C VAL A 20 20.46 -26.43 8.67
N ILE A 21 20.61 -26.34 9.99
CA ILE A 21 19.51 -26.02 10.91
C ILE A 21 19.04 -24.57 10.70
N ASP A 22 19.96 -23.61 10.59
CA ASP A 22 19.63 -22.21 10.32
C ASP A 22 18.93 -22.05 8.96
N TRP A 23 19.44 -22.74 7.93
CA TRP A 23 18.85 -22.78 6.61
C TRP A 23 17.45 -23.39 6.63
N LEU A 24 17.21 -24.49 7.35
CA LEU A 24 15.87 -25.08 7.50
C LEU A 24 14.93 -24.19 8.32
N TYR A 25 15.45 -23.54 9.36
CA TYR A 25 14.70 -22.65 10.23
C TYR A 25 14.22 -21.41 9.47
N TRP A 26 15.06 -20.84 8.60
CA TRP A 26 14.74 -19.63 7.85
C TRP A 26 14.08 -19.89 6.49
N ARG A 27 14.49 -20.92 5.74
CA ARG A 27 14.00 -21.19 4.37
C ARG A 27 12.53 -21.64 4.32
N ARG A 28 11.94 -22.04 5.45
CA ARG A 28 10.50 -22.35 5.53
C ARG A 28 9.62 -21.11 5.72
N ARG A 29 10.18 -19.93 5.98
CA ARG A 29 9.44 -18.69 6.26
C ARG A 29 9.82 -17.54 5.30
N SER A 30 9.90 -17.82 4.00
CA SER A 30 9.94 -16.77 2.96
C SER A 30 8.56 -16.42 2.39
N GLY A 31 7.57 -17.32 2.49
CA GLY A 31 6.25 -17.09 1.89
C GLY A 31 5.48 -15.88 2.46
N SER A 32 5.61 -15.60 3.76
CA SER A 32 4.86 -14.53 4.41
C SER A 32 5.37 -13.13 4.09
N ALA A 33 6.67 -12.96 3.80
CA ALA A 33 7.24 -11.65 3.50
C ALA A 33 6.82 -11.17 2.10
N ASP A 34 6.84 -12.08 1.12
CA ASP A 34 6.43 -11.81 -0.25
C ASP A 34 4.93 -11.52 -0.35
N GLU A 35 4.11 -12.25 0.40
CA GLU A 35 2.68 -12.01 0.48
C GLU A 35 2.36 -10.65 1.09
N ILE A 36 2.97 -10.30 2.22
CA ILE A 36 2.81 -8.97 2.84
C ILE A 36 3.26 -7.85 1.89
N ALA A 37 4.37 -8.03 1.17
CA ALA A 37 4.85 -7.05 0.21
C ALA A 37 3.86 -6.86 -0.96
N ARG A 38 3.29 -7.95 -1.48
CA ARG A 38 2.26 -7.91 -2.53
C ARG A 38 0.98 -7.24 -2.04
N LEU A 39 0.50 -7.57 -0.84
CA LEU A 39 -0.69 -6.92 -0.26
C LEU A 39 -0.45 -5.42 -0.08
N ARG A 40 0.72 -5.02 0.44
CA ARG A 40 1.08 -3.60 0.57
C ARG A 40 1.12 -2.91 -0.79
N ALA A 41 1.76 -3.50 -1.80
CA ALA A 41 1.81 -2.95 -3.14
C ALA A 41 0.41 -2.78 -3.76
N GLN A 42 -0.48 -3.76 -3.57
CA GLN A 42 -1.87 -3.67 -4.01
C GLN A 42 -2.66 -2.60 -3.26
N LEU A 43 -2.47 -2.45 -1.94
CA LEU A 43 -3.08 -1.39 -1.15
C LEU A 43 -2.59 -0.01 -1.61
N HIS A 44 -1.28 0.16 -1.82
CA HIS A 44 -0.72 1.41 -2.33
C HIS A 44 -1.21 1.74 -3.75
N ALA A 45 -1.32 0.75 -4.63
CA ALA A 45 -1.87 0.93 -5.98
C ALA A 45 -3.36 1.31 -5.99
N ARG A 46 -4.08 0.96 -4.91
CA ARG A 46 -5.49 1.34 -4.71
C ARG A 46 -5.67 2.72 -4.12
N ARG A 47 -4.64 3.32 -3.51
CA ARG A 47 -4.72 4.72 -3.04
C ARG A 47 -4.59 5.66 -4.22
N ASP A 48 -5.46 6.67 -4.26
CA ASP A 48 -5.41 7.71 -5.26
C ASP A 48 -4.78 8.98 -4.64
N PRO A 49 -3.98 9.75 -5.40
CA PRO A 49 -3.32 10.96 -4.89
C PRO A 49 -4.35 12.08 -4.76
N LEU A 50 -4.92 12.25 -3.57
CA LEU A 50 -5.95 13.26 -3.30
C LEU A 50 -5.43 14.69 -3.47
N GLU A 51 -4.11 14.89 -3.42
CA GLU A 51 -3.45 16.19 -3.61
C GLU A 51 -3.59 16.74 -5.05
N VAL A 52 -4.04 15.92 -6.00
CA VAL A 52 -4.34 16.35 -7.37
C VAL A 52 -5.59 17.25 -7.41
N ILE A 53 -6.47 17.12 -6.42
CA ILE A 53 -7.70 17.91 -6.33
C ILE A 53 -7.35 19.32 -5.83
N HIS A 54 -7.86 20.33 -6.53
CA HIS A 54 -7.54 21.72 -6.23
C HIS A 54 -8.03 22.11 -4.83
N GLY A 55 -7.12 22.59 -3.98
CA GLY A 55 -7.45 22.95 -2.59
C GLY A 55 -7.20 21.82 -1.58
N ILE A 56 -6.81 20.62 -2.02
CA ILE A 56 -6.33 19.55 -1.14
C ILE A 56 -4.80 19.60 -1.08
N GLY A 57 -4.26 20.25 -0.04
CA GLY A 57 -2.84 20.19 0.28
C GLY A 57 -2.44 18.90 1.01
N PRO A 58 -1.13 18.64 1.21
CA PRO A 58 -0.63 17.43 1.89
C PRO A 58 -1.23 17.24 3.29
N VAL A 59 -1.45 18.33 4.02
CA VAL A 59 -2.07 18.29 5.36
C VAL A 59 -3.53 17.80 5.30
N ILE A 60 -4.28 18.22 4.28
CA ILE A 60 -5.68 17.82 4.11
C ILE A 60 -5.75 16.37 3.64
N ALA A 61 -4.89 15.99 2.70
CA ALA A 61 -4.75 14.60 2.28
C ALA A 61 -4.41 13.69 3.47
N ASP A 62 -3.49 14.09 4.35
CA ASP A 62 -3.16 13.35 5.56
C ASP A 62 -4.35 13.20 6.52
N LYS A 63 -5.15 14.26 6.70
CA LYS A 63 -6.38 14.19 7.52
C LYS A 63 -7.41 13.23 6.91
N LEU A 64 -7.62 13.28 5.60
CA LEU A 64 -8.53 12.37 4.89
C LEU A 64 -8.04 10.92 4.97
N ASN A 65 -6.74 10.70 4.78
CA ASN A 65 -6.10 9.41 4.93
C ASN A 65 -6.21 8.88 6.38
N ALA A 66 -6.11 9.75 7.38
CA ALA A 66 -6.31 9.37 8.79
C ALA A 66 -7.77 9.00 9.09
N ALA A 67 -8.73 9.61 8.38
CA ALA A 67 -10.15 9.26 8.44
C ALA A 67 -10.55 8.02 7.60
N GLY A 68 -9.59 7.39 6.90
CA GLY A 68 -9.83 6.18 6.11
C GLY A 68 -10.23 6.45 4.66
N ILE A 69 -10.17 7.70 4.20
CA ILE A 69 -10.51 8.11 2.83
C ILE A 69 -9.23 8.19 2.03
N TYR A 70 -9.00 7.18 1.18
CA TYR A 70 -7.76 7.02 0.40
C TYR A 70 -7.97 7.08 -1.11
N THR A 71 -9.20 7.24 -1.59
CA THR A 71 -9.55 7.12 -3.01
C THR A 71 -10.39 8.31 -3.47
N PHE A 72 -10.34 8.61 -4.77
CA PHE A 72 -11.19 9.64 -5.36
C PHE A 72 -12.68 9.30 -5.20
N GLU A 73 -13.01 8.01 -5.32
CA GLU A 73 -14.37 7.49 -5.13
C GLU A 73 -14.86 7.70 -3.70
N GLY A 74 -14.06 7.33 -2.69
CA GLY A 74 -14.44 7.52 -1.29
C GLY A 74 -14.57 9.00 -0.91
N LEU A 75 -13.79 9.88 -1.55
CA LEU A 75 -13.93 11.32 -1.37
C LEU A 75 -15.18 11.87 -2.07
N ALA A 76 -15.55 11.36 -3.24
CA ALA A 76 -16.74 11.77 -3.99
C ALA A 76 -18.05 11.31 -3.34
N GLU A 77 -18.02 10.24 -2.54
CA GLU A 77 -19.15 9.75 -1.75
C GLU A 77 -19.31 10.48 -0.41
N LEU A 78 -18.28 11.20 0.04
CA LEU A 78 -18.29 11.89 1.31
C LEU A 78 -19.27 13.07 1.28
N ALA A 79 -20.11 13.20 2.31
CA ALA A 79 -20.98 14.36 2.43
C ALA A 79 -20.15 15.61 2.80
N PRO A 80 -20.54 16.81 2.32
CA PRO A 80 -19.85 18.06 2.69
C PRO A 80 -19.74 18.27 4.21
N ALA A 81 -20.78 17.89 4.97
CA ALA A 81 -20.78 17.99 6.43
C ALA A 81 -19.75 17.07 7.10
N ASP A 82 -19.54 15.86 6.56
CA ASP A 82 -18.53 14.93 7.08
C ASP A 82 -17.13 15.42 6.71
N MET A 83 -16.97 16.03 5.53
CA MET A 83 -15.73 16.66 5.09
C MET A 83 -15.29 17.79 6.04
N GLU A 84 -16.21 18.69 6.42
CA GLU A 84 -15.95 19.73 7.42
C GLU A 84 -15.58 19.13 8.78
N THR A 85 -16.22 18.03 9.18
CA THR A 85 -15.93 17.34 10.45
C THR A 85 -14.53 16.73 10.48
N ILE A 86 -14.06 16.19 9.35
CA ILE A 86 -12.74 15.55 9.22
C ILE A 86 -11.62 16.58 9.05
N ILE A 87 -11.82 17.57 8.19
CA ILE A 87 -10.77 18.52 7.80
C ILE A 87 -10.74 19.74 8.74
N GLY A 88 -11.90 20.12 9.26
CA GLY A 88 -12.13 21.34 10.02
C GLY A 88 -12.60 22.51 9.14
N PRO A 89 -12.91 23.67 9.75
CA PRO A 89 -13.43 24.85 9.05
C PRO A 89 -12.43 25.46 8.06
N GLU A 90 -11.15 25.05 8.11
CA GLU A 90 -10.10 25.52 7.20
C GLU A 90 -10.34 25.13 5.74
N ILE A 91 -11.13 24.08 5.48
CA ILE A 91 -11.45 23.65 4.10
C ILE A 91 -12.13 24.76 3.31
N LYS A 92 -13.03 25.51 3.96
CA LYS A 92 -13.81 26.62 3.37
C LYS A 92 -12.94 27.81 2.96
N ASN A 93 -11.74 27.93 3.54
CA ASN A 93 -10.79 28.98 3.16
C ASN A 93 -9.95 28.60 1.94
N LEU A 94 -9.84 27.31 1.62
CA LEU A 94 -9.00 26.78 0.54
C LEU A 94 -9.80 26.45 -0.72
N ALA A 95 -10.97 25.84 -0.58
CA ALA A 95 -11.83 25.46 -1.70
C ALA A 95 -13.28 25.21 -1.27
N ASP A 96 -14.21 25.38 -2.21
CA ASP A 96 -15.60 24.97 -2.05
C ASP A 96 -15.70 23.44 -2.01
N GLU A 97 -16.28 22.88 -0.93
CA GLU A 97 -16.50 21.44 -0.73
C GLU A 97 -17.24 20.80 -1.91
N ALA A 98 -18.22 21.51 -2.48
CA ALA A 98 -18.97 21.05 -3.65
C ALA A 98 -18.09 20.90 -4.89
N SER A 99 -17.13 21.81 -5.09
CA SER A 99 -16.17 21.75 -6.19
C SER A 99 -15.19 20.58 -5.99
N LEU A 100 -14.75 20.34 -4.76
CA LEU A 100 -13.89 19.19 -4.41
C LEU A 100 -14.58 17.86 -4.70
N ILE A 101 -15.84 17.71 -4.28
CA ILE A 101 -16.64 16.49 -4.54
C ILE A 101 -16.85 16.28 -6.03
N LYS A 102 -17.11 17.36 -6.79
CA LYS A 102 -17.25 17.29 -8.25
C LYS A 102 -15.96 16.83 -8.91
N GLU A 103 -14.83 17.40 -8.55
CA GLU A 103 -13.51 17.05 -9.11
C GLU A 103 -13.10 15.62 -8.71
N ALA A 104 -13.35 15.22 -7.45
CA ALA A 104 -13.15 13.86 -6.98
C ALA A 104 -13.96 12.85 -7.81
N ARG A 105 -15.21 13.17 -8.14
CA ARG A 105 -16.05 12.33 -8.99
C ARG A 105 -15.50 12.21 -10.41
N GLU A 106 -15.10 13.32 -11.02
CA GLU A 106 -14.50 13.31 -12.37
C GLU A 106 -13.21 12.48 -12.40
N LEU A 107 -12.34 12.63 -11.41
CA LEU A 107 -11.12 11.83 -11.28
C LEU A 107 -11.41 10.35 -11.00
N ALA A 108 -12.45 10.05 -10.23
CA ALA A 108 -12.89 8.67 -10.00
C ALA A 108 -13.37 8.02 -11.30
N GLU A 109 -14.10 8.74 -12.16
CA GLU A 109 -14.54 8.24 -13.47
C GLU A 109 -13.36 7.99 -14.42
N ILE A 110 -12.41 8.93 -14.49
CA ILE A 110 -11.18 8.77 -15.29
C ILE A 110 -10.39 7.55 -14.81
N ARG A 111 -10.25 7.41 -13.48
CA ARG A 111 -9.55 6.28 -12.86
C ARG A 111 -10.26 4.96 -13.09
N ALA A 112 -11.59 4.93 -13.06
CA ALA A 112 -12.39 3.74 -13.35
C ALA A 112 -12.19 3.29 -14.81
N GLY A 113 -12.25 4.22 -15.77
CA GLY A 113 -11.97 3.93 -17.18
C GLY A 113 -10.55 3.41 -17.42
N THR A 114 -9.57 3.94 -16.67
CA THR A 114 -8.16 3.49 -16.69
C THR A 114 -7.90 2.20 -15.90
N ARG A 115 -8.90 1.67 -15.18
CA ARG A 115 -8.81 0.34 -14.54
C ARG A 115 -9.45 -0.72 -15.43
N GLU A 116 -10.48 -0.38 -16.19
CA GLU A 116 -11.13 -1.28 -17.15
C GLU A 116 -10.24 -1.62 -18.36
N ASP A 117 -9.47 -0.67 -18.89
CA ASP A 117 -8.59 -0.86 -20.05
C ASP A 117 -7.38 -1.78 -19.77
N VAL A 118 -6.90 -1.81 -18.52
CA VAL A 118 -5.82 -2.69 -18.05
C VAL A 118 -6.29 -4.14 -17.84
N THR A 119 -7.60 -4.37 -17.72
CA THR A 119 -8.13 -5.73 -17.57
C THR A 119 -8.06 -6.43 -18.93
N PRO A 120 -7.26 -7.51 -19.11
CA PRO A 120 -7.19 -8.18 -20.40
C PRO A 120 -8.59 -8.65 -20.76
N ARG A 121 -9.15 -8.07 -21.82
CA ARG A 121 -10.45 -8.40 -22.38
C ARG A 121 -10.47 -9.91 -22.58
N ARG A 122 -11.04 -10.67 -21.63
CA ARG A 122 -11.32 -12.09 -21.81
C ARG A 122 -12.32 -12.13 -22.95
N LYS A 123 -11.80 -12.31 -24.16
CA LYS A 123 -12.63 -12.67 -25.31
C LYS A 123 -13.30 -13.98 -24.91
N LYS A 124 -14.62 -13.92 -24.77
CA LYS A 124 -15.46 -15.11 -24.76
C LYS A 124 -15.32 -15.83 -26.09
#